data_AF-A0A947GJQ4-F1
#
_entry.id   AF-A0A947GJQ4-F1
#
_cell.length_a   1.000
_cell.length_b   1.000
_cell.length_c   1.000
_cell.angle_alpha   90.00
_cell.angle_beta   90.00
_cell.angle_gamma   90.00
#
_symmetry.space_group_name_H-M   'P 1'
#
loop_
_entity.id
_entity.type
_entity.pdbx_description
1 polymer ?
#
loop_
_entity_poly.entity_id
_entity_poly.type
_entity_poly.pdbx_seq_one_letter_code
_entity_poly.pdbx_strand_id
1 'polypeptide(L)'
;MASQCLFYPLRSVIRCVAKAHLTVAPEAYEADLVWDEALFAELTTTFLQPSVQPLLASSYESRDEAAVVEGQLAKSLVNTYCRIMRQRQDARVQQLNALL
;
A
#
# COMPACT_ATOMS: atom_id res chain seq x y z
N MET A 1 26.54 22.73 4.24
CA MET A 1 25.49 22.10 3.42
C MET A 1 24.63 21.31 4.38
N ALA A 2 23.38 21.72 4.59
CA ALA A 2 22.49 21.06 5.53
C ALA A 2 22.09 19.70 4.95
N SER A 3 22.68 18.62 5.48
CA SER A 3 22.25 17.25 5.19
C SER A 3 20.77 17.16 5.58
N GLN A 4 19.88 17.05 4.60
CA GLN A 4 18.47 16.79 4.87
C GLN A 4 18.40 15.45 5.62
N CYS A 5 18.03 15.50 6.91
CA CYS A 5 17.69 14.30 7.68
C CYS A 5 16.41 13.72 7.08
N LEU A 6 16.56 12.90 6.05
CA LEU A 6 15.49 12.07 5.54
C LEU A 6 15.19 11.03 6.62
N PHE A 7 14.00 11.14 7.22
CA PHE A 7 13.49 10.12 8.14
C PHE A 7 13.01 8.95 7.31
N TYR A 8 13.78 7.87 7.35
CA TYR A 8 13.42 6.61 6.74
C TYR A 8 12.63 5.76 7.73
N PRO A 9 11.65 4.97 7.26
CA PRO A 9 11.25 4.74 5.86
C PRO A 9 10.33 5.84 5.33
N LEU A 10 10.41 6.14 4.02
CA LEU A 10 9.66 7.20 3.38
C LEU A 10 8.28 6.73 2.90
N ARG A 11 7.22 7.26 3.52
CA ARG A 11 5.82 7.03 3.13
C ARG A 11 5.55 7.32 1.65
N SER A 12 6.17 8.37 1.11
CA SER A 12 6.03 8.75 -0.29
C SER A 12 6.61 7.70 -1.24
N VAL A 13 7.74 7.09 -0.88
CA VAL A 13 8.36 6.01 -1.65
C VAL A 13 7.48 4.77 -1.62
N ILE A 14 7.03 4.36 -0.42
CA ILE A 14 6.13 3.21 -0.25
C ILE A 14 4.87 3.36 -1.12
N ARG A 15 4.22 4.53 -1.06
CA ARG A 15 3.03 4.85 -1.85
C ARG A 15 3.31 4.81 -3.35
N CYS A 16 4.43 5.40 -3.79
CA CYS A 16 4.80 5.45 -5.20
C CYS A 16 5.05 4.05 -5.77
N VAL A 17 5.84 3.23 -5.05
CA VAL A 17 6.16 1.86 -5.44
C VAL A 17 4.90 1.00 -5.48
N ALA A 18 4.04 1.08 -4.45
CA ALA A 18 2.77 0.36 -4.42
C ALA A 18 1.85 0.74 -5.58
N LYS A 19 1.72 2.05 -5.89
CA LYS A 19 0.93 2.53 -7.02
C LYS A 19 1.48 2.01 -8.35
N ALA A 20 2.80 2.07 -8.55
CA ALA A 20 3.44 1.56 -9.77
C ALA A 20 3.16 0.06 -9.98
N HIS A 21 3.19 -0.75 -8.92
CA HIS A 21 2.82 -2.16 -8.99
C HIS A 21 1.37 -2.38 -9.43
N LEU A 22 0.45 -1.52 -8.99
CA LEU A 22 -0.98 -1.65 -9.29
C LEU A 22 -1.36 -1.08 -10.67
N THR A 23 -0.63 -0.08 -11.19
CA THR A 23 -1.00 0.64 -12.41
C THR A 23 -0.12 0.34 -13.63
N VAL A 24 1.14 -0.07 -13.45
CA VAL A 24 2.11 -0.26 -14.55
C VAL A 24 2.36 -1.74 -14.86
N ALA A 25 2.17 -2.64 -13.90
CA ALA A 25 2.40 -4.07 -14.04
C ALA A 25 1.10 -4.90 -13.90
N PRO A 26 0.14 -4.78 -14.83
CA PRO A 26 -1.05 -5.64 -14.83
C PRO A 26 -0.70 -7.12 -15.08
N GLU A 27 0.50 -7.44 -15.56
CA GLU A 27 0.91 -8.81 -15.92
C GLU A 27 0.95 -9.79 -14.72
N ALA A 28 0.95 -9.30 -13.47
CA ALA A 28 0.91 -10.12 -12.26
C ALA A 28 -0.41 -9.99 -11.46
N TYR A 29 -1.27 -9.05 -11.81
CA TYR A 29 -2.49 -8.74 -11.07
C TYR A 29 -3.68 -8.81 -12.02
N GLU A 30 -4.60 -9.72 -11.71
CA GLU A 30 -5.74 -10.12 -12.54
C GLU A 30 -6.35 -8.98 -13.35
N ALA A 31 -6.46 -9.20 -14.65
CA ALA A 31 -6.89 -8.24 -15.67
C ALA A 31 -8.29 -7.62 -15.44
N ASP A 32 -9.03 -8.13 -14.45
CA ASP A 32 -10.40 -7.75 -14.14
C ASP A 32 -10.52 -6.75 -12.95
N LEU A 33 -9.40 -6.36 -12.33
CA LEU A 33 -9.41 -5.34 -11.27
C LEU A 33 -9.24 -3.93 -11.86
N VAL A 34 -10.34 -3.15 -11.86
CA VAL A 34 -10.30 -1.73 -12.22
C VAL A 34 -9.60 -0.94 -11.11
N TRP A 35 -8.63 -0.08 -11.47
CA TRP A 35 -7.95 0.81 -10.53
C TRP A 35 -8.94 1.77 -9.84
N ASP A 36 -8.94 1.75 -8.51
CA ASP A 36 -9.73 2.62 -7.64
C ASP A 36 -8.76 3.51 -6.83
N GLU A 37 -8.52 4.72 -7.35
CA GLU A 37 -7.64 5.70 -6.71
C GLU A 37 -8.15 6.12 -5.32
N ALA A 38 -9.47 6.18 -5.12
CA ALA A 38 -10.07 6.61 -3.87
C ALA A 38 -9.81 5.57 -2.77
N LEU A 39 -10.04 4.29 -3.08
CA LEU A 39 -9.68 3.18 -2.19
C LEU A 39 -8.18 3.20 -1.88
N PHE A 40 -7.32 3.39 -2.89
CA PHE A 40 -5.89 3.41 -2.66
C PHE A 40 -5.46 4.59 -1.75
N ALA A 41 -6.04 5.77 -1.93
CA ALA A 41 -5.79 6.94 -1.09
C ALA A 41 -6.24 6.72 0.36
N GLU A 42 -7.43 6.14 0.57
CA GLU A 42 -7.93 5.80 1.91
C GLU A 42 -7.05 4.74 2.58
N LEU A 43 -6.70 3.68 1.84
CA LEU A 43 -5.88 2.59 2.32
C LEU A 43 -4.48 3.08 2.70
N THR A 44 -3.84 3.89 1.87
CA THR A 44 -2.51 4.44 2.17
C THR A 44 -2.54 5.35 3.39
N THR A 45 -3.61 6.15 3.55
CA THR A 45 -3.80 7.03 4.71
C THR A 45 -3.89 6.24 6.02
N THR A 46 -4.55 5.08 6.01
CA THR A 46 -4.75 4.23 7.19
C THR A 46 -3.55 3.31 7.43
N PHE A 47 -3.08 2.62 6.39
CA PHE A 47 -1.99 1.65 6.44
C PHE A 47 -0.66 2.28 6.88
N LEU A 48 -0.38 3.52 6.48
CA LEU A 48 0.88 4.21 6.79
C LEU A 48 0.83 5.08 8.06
N GLN A 49 -0.22 4.93 8.88
CA GLN A 49 -0.26 5.55 10.20
C GLN A 49 0.78 4.89 11.12
N PRO A 50 1.51 5.67 11.96
CA PRO A 50 2.49 5.11 12.89
C PRO A 50 1.91 4.04 13.84
N SER A 51 0.65 4.20 14.25
CA SER A 51 -0.08 3.25 15.11
C SER A 51 -0.34 1.91 14.42
N VAL A 52 -0.53 1.92 13.10
CA VAL A 52 -0.81 0.73 12.29
C VAL A 52 0.48 0.08 11.80
N GLN A 53 1.49 0.89 11.47
CA GLN A 53 2.75 0.44 10.92
C GLN A 53 3.94 0.90 11.79
N PRO A 54 4.27 0.16 12.85
CA PRO A 54 5.38 0.48 13.75
C PRO A 54 6.74 0.59 13.06
N LEU A 55 6.93 -0.15 11.96
CA LEU A 55 8.14 -0.09 11.13
C LEU A 55 8.43 1.32 10.58
N LEU A 56 7.42 2.19 10.48
CA LEU A 56 7.62 3.59 10.08
C LEU A 56 8.22 4.48 11.17
N ALA A 57 8.23 4.00 12.43
CA ALA A 57 8.80 4.70 13.58
C ALA A 57 10.15 4.10 14.02
N SER A 58 10.59 3.00 13.39
CA SER A 58 11.87 2.36 13.67
C SER A 58 13.05 3.21 13.17
N SER A 59 14.15 3.20 13.91
CA SER A 59 15.44 3.69 13.44
C SER A 59 16.12 2.65 12.57
N TYR A 60 16.65 3.06 11.41
CA TYR A 60 17.37 2.21 10.48
C TYR A 60 18.84 2.61 10.43
N GLU A 61 19.74 1.63 10.43
CA GLU A 61 21.19 1.89 10.46
C GLU A 61 21.71 2.33 9.09
N SER A 62 20.99 1.97 8.02
CA SER A 62 21.35 2.33 6.65
C SER A 62 20.13 2.63 5.78
N ARG A 63 20.37 3.34 4.68
CA ARG A 63 19.37 3.58 3.64
C ARG A 63 18.94 2.27 2.97
N ASP A 64 19.85 1.33 2.78
CA ASP A 64 19.55 0.06 2.11
C ASP A 64 18.60 -0.80 2.95
N GLU A 65 18.81 -0.83 4.26
CA GLU A 65 17.90 -1.49 5.20
C GLU A 65 16.50 -0.85 5.16
N ALA A 66 16.42 0.47 5.19
CA ALA A 66 15.16 1.18 5.03
C ALA A 66 14.48 0.90 3.68
N ALA A 67 15.24 0.85 2.58
CA ALA A 67 14.70 0.57 1.26
C ALA A 67 14.08 -0.84 1.16
N VAL A 68 14.68 -1.84 1.83
CA VAL A 68 14.09 -3.18 1.95
C VAL A 68 12.75 -3.11 2.66
N VAL A 69 12.65 -2.37 3.77
CA VAL A 69 11.38 -2.18 4.48
C VAL A 69 10.36 -1.42 3.63
N GLU A 70 10.76 -0.37 2.91
CA GLU A 70 9.89 0.35 1.99
C GLU A 70 9.28 -0.59 0.95
N GLY A 71 10.09 -1.47 0.35
CA GLY A 71 9.64 -2.48 -0.60
C GLY A 71 8.68 -3.50 0.01
N GLN A 72 8.96 -3.98 1.24
CA GLN A 72 8.07 -4.90 1.96
C GLN A 72 6.72 -4.25 2.27
N LEU A 73 6.72 -3.01 2.75
CA LEU A 73 5.51 -2.25 3.04
C LEU A 73 4.70 -1.96 1.78
N ALA A 74 5.36 -1.61 0.69
CA ALA A 74 4.70 -1.39 -0.59
C ALA A 74 4.00 -2.67 -1.08
N LYS A 75 4.66 -3.83 -0.97
CA LYS A 75 4.09 -5.13 -1.32
C LYS A 75 2.90 -5.50 -0.44
N SER A 76 3.00 -5.29 0.88
CA SER A 76 1.91 -5.53 1.82
C SER A 76 0.69 -4.63 1.55
N LEU A 77 0.93 -3.36 1.19
CA LEU A 77 -0.11 -2.43 0.79
C LEU A 77 -0.82 -2.90 -0.49
N VAL A 78 -0.06 -3.32 -1.51
CA VAL A 78 -0.59 -3.89 -2.76
C VAL A 78 -1.44 -5.13 -2.48
N ASN A 79 -0.92 -6.08 -1.69
CA ASN A 79 -1.67 -7.29 -1.33
C ASN A 79 -2.99 -6.98 -0.62
N THR A 80 -2.98 -5.98 0.27
CA THR A 80 -4.18 -5.56 1.01
C THR A 80 -5.19 -4.92 0.06
N TYR A 81 -4.74 -4.03 -0.82
CA TYR A 81 -5.58 -3.43 -1.85
C TYR A 81 -6.25 -4.50 -2.72
N CYS A 82 -5.48 -5.44 -3.26
CA CYS A 82 -6.00 -6.53 -4.10
C CYS A 82 -6.99 -7.41 -3.34
N ARG A 83 -6.73 -7.71 -2.06
CA ARG A 83 -7.66 -8.47 -1.22
C ARG A 83 -9.00 -7.74 -1.06
N ILE A 84 -9.00 -6.45 -0.79
CA ILE A 84 -10.22 -5.64 -0.66
C ILE A 84 -10.99 -5.61 -1.98
N MET A 85 -10.28 -5.39 -3.10
CA MET A 85 -10.89 -5.37 -4.42
C MET A 85 -11.56 -6.70 -4.77
N ARG A 86 -10.91 -7.84 -4.48
CA ARG A 86 -11.52 -9.17 -4.64
C ARG A 86 -12.75 -9.37 -3.75
N GLN A 87 -12.70 -8.93 -2.50
CA GLN A 87 -13.84 -9.02 -1.59
C GLN A 87 -15.04 -8.19 -2.07
N ARG A 88 -14.81 -7.03 -2.69
CA ARG A 88 -15.88 -6.21 -3.28
C ARG A 88 -16.52 -6.86 -4.51
N GLN A 89 -15.77 -7.68 -5.24
CA GLN A 89 -16.26 -8.44 -6.39
C GLN A 89 -16.95 -9.75 -6.01
N ASP A 90 -16.75 -10.25 -4.77
CA ASP A 90 -17.43 -11.45 -4.29
C ASP A 90 -18.95 -11.17 -4.14
N ALA A 91 -19.74 -11.90 -4.92
CA ALA A 91 -21.19 -11.75 -5.01
C ALA A 91 -21.90 -11.87 -3.65
N ARG A 92 -21.29 -12.57 -2.68
CA ARG A 92 -21.83 -12.69 -1.32
C ARG A 92 -21.81 -11.37 -0.53
N VAL A 93 -20.79 -10.53 -0.74
CA VAL A 93 -20.70 -9.21 -0.09
C VAL A 93 -21.72 -8.25 -0.72
N GLN A 94 -21.92 -8.33 -2.03
CA GLN A 94 -22.94 -7.53 -2.72
C GLN A 94 -24.36 -7.93 -2.31
N GLN A 95 -24.64 -9.22 -2.15
CA GLN A 95 -25.93 -9.70 -1.64
C GLN A 95 -26.21 -9.26 -0.19
N LEU A 96 -25.20 -9.27 0.68
CA LEU A 96 -25.35 -8.79 2.06
C LEU A 96 -25.57 -7.28 2.14
N ASN A 97 -24.85 -6.49 1.33
CA ASN A 97 -25.05 -5.04 1.29
C ASN A 97 -26.39 -4.62 0.67
N ALA A 98 -27.01 -5.46 -0.16
CA ALA A 98 -28.34 -5.19 -0.73
C ALA A 98 -29.50 -5.48 0.25
N LEU A 99 -29.22 -6.08 1.41
CA LEU A 99 -30.20 -6.42 2.44
C LEU A 99 -30.17 -5.46 3.65
N LEU A 100 -29.31 -4.43 3.62
CA LEU A 100 -29.22 -3.33 4.59
C LEU A 100 -29.74 -2.04 3.97
#